data_AF-A0A7C3N897-F1
#
_entry.id   AF-A0A7C3N897-F1
#
_cell.length_a   1.000
_cell.length_b   1.000
_cell.length_c   1.000
_cell.angle_alpha   90.00
_cell.angle_beta   90.00
_cell.angle_gamma   90.00
#
_symmetry.space_group_name_H-M   'P 1'
#
loop_
_entity.id
_entity.type
_entity.pdbx_description
1 polymer ?
#
loop_
_entity_poly.entity_id
_entity_poly.type
_entity_poly.pdbx_seq_one_letter_code
_entity_poly.pdbx_strand_id
1 'polypeptide(L)'
;MKGIVALNTKGLSILFLIVALLVMVTIGYVLSYLIPTQQKAIALNIHSSQAFYVAQSGVEYAIRYALDQGWTTPSTLIGLNGPAVNQRNLGRGRFTISYDSLSDRLTSTGQIQGLGERRITVSNFSSFVSAGLTLVAPLPCWTNPRTEARLYVMNTSASPVTLIAFSASWNEPPVRTLTSLRIDGNQKFAGIYSSGSGTRPFTPPGNSQLLNPNQSVSITLDWNQNIHPFCSVVLTFSDSIGKSYTFALDPEGDGLPSCGG
;
A
#
# COMPACT_ATOMS: atom_id res chain seq x y z
N MET A 1 29.29 -76.22 46.23
CA MET A 1 28.80 -75.27 45.19
C MET A 1 29.93 -74.36 44.76
N LYS A 2 30.39 -74.48 43.50
CA LYS A 2 30.98 -73.43 42.63
C LYS A 2 31.81 -74.12 41.55
N GLY A 3 31.13 -74.60 40.51
CA GLY A 3 31.78 -74.84 39.22
C GLY A 3 31.83 -73.50 38.49
N ILE A 4 32.99 -72.85 38.50
CA ILE A 4 33.24 -71.68 37.64
C ILE A 4 33.65 -72.26 36.29
N VAL A 5 32.73 -72.19 35.34
CA VAL A 5 32.98 -72.53 33.93
C VAL A 5 33.94 -71.48 33.37
N ALA A 6 35.14 -71.90 32.97
CA ALA A 6 36.10 -71.05 32.28
C ALA A 6 35.54 -70.69 30.89
N LEU A 7 34.96 -69.51 30.77
CA LEU A 7 34.45 -68.97 29.50
C LEU A 7 35.62 -68.68 28.57
N ASN A 8 35.54 -69.23 27.35
CA ASN A 8 36.53 -69.09 26.29
C ASN A 8 36.56 -67.63 25.77
N THR A 9 37.43 -66.80 26.33
CA THR A 9 37.48 -65.33 26.12
C THR A 9 37.87 -64.91 24.71
N LYS A 10 38.56 -65.77 23.95
CA LYS A 10 38.98 -65.49 22.57
C LYS A 10 37.82 -65.45 21.58
N GLY A 11 36.79 -66.28 21.80
CA GLY A 11 35.58 -66.30 20.96
C GLY A 11 34.67 -65.10 21.17
N LEU A 12 34.60 -64.59 22.41
CA LEU A 12 33.79 -63.42 22.77
C LEU A 12 34.33 -62.13 22.12
N SER A 13 35.67 -61.98 22.05
CA SER A 13 36.33 -60.83 21.43
C SER A 13 36.05 -60.73 19.92
N ILE A 14 36.06 -61.86 19.20
CA ILE A 14 35.73 -61.91 17.77
C ILE A 14 34.27 -61.55 17.54
N LEU A 15 33.35 -62.03 18.40
CA LEU A 15 31.93 -61.73 18.29
C LEU A 15 31.67 -60.22 18.49
N PHE A 16 32.35 -59.59 19.45
CA PHE A 16 32.27 -58.16 19.67
C PHE A 16 32.78 -57.36 18.46
N LEU A 17 33.87 -57.80 17.83
CA LEU A 17 34.40 -57.17 16.62
C LEU A 17 33.41 -57.22 15.46
N ILE A 18 32.77 -58.37 15.23
CA ILE A 18 31.78 -58.54 14.15
C ILE A 18 30.57 -57.63 14.40
N VAL A 19 30.08 -57.56 15.64
CA VAL A 19 28.98 -56.67 16.01
C VAL A 19 29.36 -55.20 15.81
N ALA A 20 30.56 -54.79 16.24
CA ALA A 20 31.05 -53.42 16.04
C ALA A 20 31.16 -53.05 14.55
N LEU A 21 31.64 -53.99 13.72
CA LEU A 21 31.79 -53.79 12.27
C LEU A 21 30.40 -53.68 11.59
N LEU A 22 29.43 -54.51 11.99
CA LEU A 22 28.03 -54.41 11.55
C LEU A 22 27.37 -53.08 11.93
N VAL A 23 27.64 -52.58 13.15
CA VAL A 23 27.12 -51.28 13.60
C VAL A 23 27.72 -50.14 12.78
N MET A 24 29.04 -50.16 12.52
CA MET A 24 29.66 -49.15 11.65
C MET A 24 29.07 -49.17 10.23
N VAL A 25 28.85 -50.35 9.64
CA VAL A 25 28.28 -50.47 8.29
C VAL A 25 26.84 -49.95 8.25
N THR A 26 26.02 -50.25 9.25
CA THR A 26 24.64 -49.76 9.31
C THR A 26 24.58 -48.23 9.50
N ILE A 27 25.44 -47.65 10.35
CA ILE A 27 25.56 -46.19 10.48
C ILE A 27 26.03 -45.56 9.17
N GLY A 28 27.06 -46.12 8.53
CA GLY A 28 27.56 -45.64 7.24
C GLY A 28 26.51 -45.68 6.14
N TYR A 29 25.68 -46.73 6.12
CA TYR A 29 24.55 -46.85 5.20
C TYR A 29 23.49 -45.77 5.45
N VAL A 30 23.08 -45.57 6.72
CA VAL A 30 22.09 -44.54 7.08
C VAL A 30 22.58 -43.13 6.74
N LEU A 31 23.83 -42.79 7.06
CA LEU A 31 24.40 -41.48 6.74
C LEU A 31 24.53 -41.26 5.22
N SER A 32 24.96 -42.29 4.48
CA SER A 32 25.02 -42.23 3.01
C SER A 32 23.65 -42.05 2.37
N TYR A 33 22.59 -42.60 2.99
CA TYR A 33 21.21 -42.44 2.53
C TYR A 33 20.65 -41.03 2.85
N LEU A 34 21.06 -40.42 3.97
CA LEU A 34 20.56 -39.11 4.38
C LEU A 34 21.16 -37.94 3.55
N ILE A 35 22.42 -38.03 3.12
CA ILE A 35 23.09 -36.94 2.37
C ILE A 35 22.33 -36.55 1.07
N PRO A 36 21.93 -37.50 0.19
CA PRO A 36 21.16 -37.16 -1.02
C PRO A 36 19.78 -36.57 -0.72
N THR A 37 19.15 -36.99 0.39
CA THR A 37 17.82 -36.49 0.76
C THR A 37 17.85 -35.02 1.18
N GLN A 38 18.91 -34.59 1.87
CA GLN A 38 19.08 -33.18 2.24
C GLN A 38 19.32 -32.28 1.03
N GLN A 39 20.08 -32.75 0.02
CA GLN A 39 20.34 -31.96 -1.19
C GLN A 39 19.06 -31.67 -2.00
N LYS A 40 18.15 -32.64 -2.11
CA LYS A 40 16.85 -32.45 -2.78
C LYS A 40 15.93 -31.47 -2.04
N ALA A 41 15.95 -31.50 -0.70
CA ALA A 41 15.16 -30.58 0.12
C ALA A 41 15.63 -29.12 -0.03
N ILE A 42 16.94 -28.89 -0.13
CA ILE A 42 17.51 -27.54 -0.32
C ILE A 42 17.11 -26.96 -1.68
N ALA A 43 17.17 -27.75 -2.75
CA ALA A 43 16.76 -27.29 -4.09
C ALA A 43 15.28 -26.86 -4.12
N LEU A 44 14.38 -27.65 -3.52
CA LEU A 44 12.96 -27.30 -3.39
C LEU A 44 12.75 -25.98 -2.62
N ASN A 45 13.52 -25.76 -1.56
CA ASN A 45 13.40 -24.54 -0.76
C ASN A 45 13.89 -23.29 -1.51
N ILE A 46 14.97 -23.42 -2.29
CA ILE A 46 15.47 -22.34 -3.15
C ILE A 46 14.43 -21.96 -4.21
N HIS A 47 13.88 -22.94 -4.92
CA HIS A 47 12.87 -22.67 -5.97
C HIS A 47 11.58 -22.10 -5.40
N SER A 48 11.15 -22.59 -4.24
CA SER A 48 10.04 -22.02 -3.49
C SER A 48 10.29 -20.56 -3.11
N SER A 49 11.49 -20.23 -2.61
CA SER A 49 11.85 -18.86 -2.24
C SER A 49 11.89 -17.94 -3.46
N GLN A 50 12.45 -18.41 -4.57
CA GLN A 50 12.44 -17.68 -5.84
C GLN A 50 11.02 -17.41 -6.32
N ALA A 51 10.14 -18.42 -6.33
CA ALA A 51 8.74 -18.25 -6.71
C ALA A 51 8.00 -17.26 -5.79
N PHE A 52 8.32 -17.26 -4.49
CA PHE A 52 7.77 -16.30 -3.52
C PHE A 52 8.19 -14.87 -3.83
N TYR A 53 9.47 -14.60 -4.08
CA TYR A 53 9.93 -13.25 -4.45
C TYR A 53 9.34 -12.78 -5.78
N VAL A 54 9.17 -13.69 -6.76
CA VAL A 54 8.46 -13.38 -8.00
C VAL A 54 7.00 -13.03 -7.73
N ALA A 55 6.31 -13.76 -6.86
CA ALA A 55 4.95 -13.42 -6.44
C ALA A 55 4.89 -12.04 -5.76
N GLN A 56 5.85 -11.73 -4.88
CA GLN A 56 5.93 -10.44 -4.21
C GLN A 56 6.12 -9.29 -5.22
N SER A 57 7.00 -9.47 -6.21
CA SER A 57 7.19 -8.49 -7.27
C SER A 57 5.90 -8.19 -8.06
N GLY A 58 5.01 -9.18 -8.20
CA GLY A 58 3.71 -8.98 -8.82
C GLY A 58 2.78 -8.08 -8.00
N VAL A 59 2.83 -8.15 -6.66
CA VAL A 59 2.08 -7.25 -5.79
C VAL A 59 2.60 -5.82 -5.91
N GLU A 60 3.92 -5.63 -5.83
CA GLU A 60 4.55 -4.31 -5.97
C GLU A 60 4.29 -3.69 -7.36
N TYR A 61 4.36 -4.51 -8.41
CA TYR A 61 3.98 -4.11 -9.76
C TYR A 61 2.52 -3.65 -9.83
N ALA A 62 1.59 -4.40 -9.24
CA ALA A 62 0.18 -4.04 -9.25
C ALA A 62 -0.09 -2.70 -8.56
N ILE A 63 0.56 -2.45 -7.41
CA ILE A 63 0.44 -1.18 -6.68
C ILE A 63 0.94 -0.03 -7.55
N ARG A 64 2.16 -0.15 -8.08
CA ARG A 64 2.76 0.90 -8.91
C ARG A 64 1.96 1.16 -10.18
N TYR A 65 1.54 0.10 -10.88
CA TYR A 65 0.76 0.23 -12.10
C TYR A 65 -0.60 0.89 -11.84
N ALA A 66 -1.28 0.50 -10.75
CA ALA A 66 -2.53 1.13 -10.35
C ALA A 66 -2.34 2.62 -10.03
N LEU A 67 -1.28 2.99 -9.30
CA LEU A 67 -0.95 4.39 -9.01
C LEU A 67 -0.62 5.18 -10.29
N ASP A 68 0.18 4.62 -11.19
CA ASP A 68 0.55 5.26 -12.48
C ASP A 68 -0.68 5.49 -13.38
N GLN A 69 -1.72 4.66 -13.26
CA GLN A 69 -3.00 4.81 -13.97
C GLN A 69 -4.06 5.60 -13.19
N GLY A 70 -3.78 6.00 -11.94
CA GLY A 70 -4.76 6.66 -11.07
C GLY A 70 -5.91 5.75 -10.59
N TRP A 71 -5.74 4.43 -10.64
CA TRP A 71 -6.74 3.46 -10.18
C TRP A 71 -6.69 3.34 -8.66
N THR A 72 -7.60 4.05 -7.99
CA THR A 72 -7.64 4.16 -6.52
C THR A 72 -8.86 3.50 -5.90
N THR A 73 -9.80 3.01 -6.73
CA THR A 73 -11.07 2.43 -6.27
C THR A 73 -11.20 0.98 -6.71
N PRO A 74 -11.96 0.13 -5.99
CA PRO A 74 -12.16 -1.27 -6.39
C PRO A 74 -12.71 -1.44 -7.81
N SER A 75 -13.56 -0.52 -8.28
CA SER A 75 -14.11 -0.58 -9.64
C SER A 75 -13.06 -0.30 -10.72
N THR A 76 -12.12 0.63 -10.48
CA THR A 76 -11.05 0.95 -11.44
C THR A 76 -9.92 -0.08 -11.41
N LEU A 77 -9.65 -0.65 -10.23
CA LEU A 77 -8.63 -1.68 -10.02
C LEU A 77 -8.90 -3.00 -10.75
N ILE A 78 -10.14 -3.24 -11.22
CA ILE A 78 -10.46 -4.39 -12.07
C ILE A 78 -9.64 -4.40 -13.36
N GLY A 79 -9.12 -3.23 -13.80
CA GLY A 79 -8.20 -3.10 -14.92
C GLY A 79 -6.89 -3.88 -14.75
N LEU A 80 -6.49 -4.24 -13.51
CA LEU A 80 -5.33 -5.08 -13.23
C LEU A 80 -5.48 -6.50 -13.80
N ASN A 81 -6.70 -6.95 -14.07
CA ASN A 81 -6.98 -8.25 -14.70
C ASN A 81 -6.77 -8.24 -16.22
N GLY A 82 -6.44 -7.09 -16.81
CA GLY A 82 -6.24 -6.96 -18.25
C GLY A 82 -5.09 -7.83 -18.77
N PRO A 83 -5.18 -8.39 -19.99
CA PRO A 83 -4.23 -9.40 -20.50
C PRO A 83 -2.79 -8.89 -20.73
N ALA A 84 -2.58 -7.57 -20.79
CA ALA A 84 -1.26 -6.94 -20.89
C ALA A 84 -0.71 -6.44 -19.54
N VAL A 85 -1.52 -6.51 -18.48
CA VAL A 85 -1.22 -6.00 -17.14
C VAL A 85 -1.06 -7.14 -16.15
N ASN A 86 -1.93 -8.14 -16.26
CA ASN A 86 -2.07 -9.21 -15.29
C ASN A 86 -0.88 -10.19 -15.25
N GLN A 87 0.11 -10.05 -16.12
CA GLN A 87 1.29 -10.92 -16.11
C GLN A 87 2.53 -10.21 -16.67
N ARG A 88 3.70 -10.58 -16.13
CA ARG A 88 5.01 -10.20 -16.66
C ARG A 88 5.99 -11.35 -16.54
N ASN A 89 6.86 -11.48 -17.53
CA ASN A 89 8.00 -12.39 -17.50
C ASN A 89 9.22 -11.68 -16.92
N LEU A 90 9.90 -12.33 -15.97
CA LEU A 90 11.10 -11.87 -15.28
C LEU A 90 12.21 -12.92 -15.48
N GLY A 91 12.77 -12.97 -16.68
CA GLY A 91 13.76 -13.97 -17.06
C GLY A 91 13.18 -15.40 -17.00
N ARG A 92 13.64 -16.21 -16.02
CA ARG A 92 13.18 -17.60 -15.82
C ARG A 92 11.91 -17.71 -14.97
N GLY A 93 11.46 -16.60 -14.38
CA GLY A 93 10.22 -16.53 -13.61
C GLY A 93 9.14 -15.73 -14.35
N ARG A 94 7.89 -15.92 -13.96
CA ARG A 94 6.78 -15.03 -14.33
C ARG A 94 5.87 -14.85 -13.13
N PHE A 95 5.22 -13.71 -13.03
CA PHE A 95 4.09 -13.56 -12.12
C PHE A 95 2.80 -13.38 -12.90
N THR A 96 1.69 -13.76 -12.27
CA THR A 96 0.34 -13.47 -12.71
C THR A 96 -0.44 -12.89 -11.54
N ILE A 97 -1.04 -11.73 -11.73
CA ILE A 97 -1.91 -11.07 -10.76
C ILE A 97 -3.38 -11.23 -11.14
N SER A 98 -4.24 -11.27 -10.14
CA SER A 98 -5.69 -11.28 -10.29
C SER A 98 -6.29 -10.48 -9.14
N TYR A 99 -7.07 -9.46 -9.47
CA TYR A 99 -7.78 -8.62 -8.53
C TYR A 99 -9.26 -8.97 -8.49
N ASP A 100 -9.82 -9.12 -7.30
CA ASP A 100 -11.25 -9.30 -7.06
C ASP A 100 -11.81 -8.04 -6.39
N SER A 101 -12.65 -7.29 -7.12
CA SER A 101 -13.23 -6.04 -6.66
C SER A 101 -14.32 -6.22 -5.60
N LEU A 102 -14.94 -7.41 -5.50
CA LEU A 102 -15.99 -7.68 -4.51
C LEU A 102 -15.39 -7.89 -3.12
N SER A 103 -14.22 -8.54 -3.05
CA SER A 103 -13.50 -8.80 -1.80
C SER A 103 -12.31 -7.86 -1.55
N ASP A 104 -12.11 -6.88 -2.43
CA ASP A 104 -10.94 -5.98 -2.48
C ASP A 104 -9.62 -6.72 -2.29
N ARG A 105 -9.43 -7.79 -3.08
CA ARG A 105 -8.35 -8.76 -2.86
C ARG A 105 -7.48 -8.92 -4.09
N LEU A 106 -6.18 -8.65 -3.96
CA LEU A 106 -5.19 -8.95 -4.99
C LEU A 106 -4.54 -10.30 -4.70
N THR A 107 -4.52 -11.18 -5.68
CA THR A 107 -3.77 -12.43 -5.66
C THR A 107 -2.63 -12.33 -6.66
N SER A 108 -1.39 -12.52 -6.22
CA SER A 108 -0.22 -12.62 -7.07
C SER A 108 0.35 -14.03 -7.01
N THR A 109 0.56 -14.64 -8.16
CA THR A 109 1.08 -15.99 -8.31
C THR A 109 2.41 -15.93 -9.04
N GLY A 110 3.50 -16.24 -8.35
CA GLY A 110 4.84 -16.32 -8.91
C GLY A 110 5.19 -17.75 -9.31
N GLN A 111 5.66 -17.92 -10.53
CA GLN A 111 6.02 -19.20 -11.10
C GLN A 111 7.47 -19.18 -11.61
N ILE A 112 8.23 -20.22 -11.28
CA ILE A 112 9.52 -20.51 -11.90
C ILE A 112 9.34 -21.70 -12.83
N GLN A 113 9.69 -21.54 -14.11
CA GLN A 113 9.40 -22.53 -15.15
C GLN A 113 9.98 -23.92 -14.80
N GLY A 114 9.09 -24.91 -14.67
CA GLY A 114 9.45 -26.30 -14.37
C GLY A 114 9.92 -26.56 -12.93
N LEU A 115 9.87 -25.57 -12.04
CA LEU A 115 10.48 -25.66 -10.71
C LEU A 115 9.52 -25.39 -9.55
N GLY A 116 8.46 -24.58 -9.74
CA GLY A 116 7.43 -24.41 -8.72
C GLY A 116 6.60 -23.13 -8.85
N GLU A 117 5.58 -23.03 -8.00
CA GLU A 117 4.65 -21.90 -7.92
C GLU A 117 4.43 -21.49 -6.45
N ARG A 118 4.30 -20.18 -6.20
CA ARG A 118 3.88 -19.62 -4.92
C ARG A 118 2.83 -18.54 -5.13
N ARG A 119 1.91 -18.42 -4.19
CA ARG A 119 0.80 -17.47 -4.22
C ARG A 119 0.85 -16.56 -2.99
N ILE A 120 0.69 -15.28 -3.22
CA ILE A 120 0.51 -14.23 -2.21
C ILE A 120 -0.87 -13.64 -2.42
N THR A 121 -1.59 -13.42 -1.33
CA THR A 121 -2.91 -12.78 -1.34
C THR A 121 -2.89 -11.58 -0.41
N VAL A 122 -3.30 -10.42 -0.93
CA VAL A 122 -3.38 -9.16 -0.20
C VAL A 122 -4.85 -8.77 -0.12
N SER A 123 -5.37 -8.66 1.09
CA SER A 123 -6.72 -8.16 1.36
C SER A 123 -6.70 -6.63 1.51
N ASN A 124 -7.83 -5.98 1.25
CA ASN A 124 -7.99 -4.52 1.26
C ASN A 124 -6.97 -3.83 0.33
N PHE A 125 -6.79 -4.36 -0.88
CA PHE A 125 -5.75 -3.89 -1.80
C PHE A 125 -5.93 -2.41 -2.18
N SER A 126 -7.18 -1.94 -2.30
CA SER A 126 -7.47 -0.53 -2.59
C SER A 126 -6.84 0.43 -1.59
N SER A 127 -6.65 0.02 -0.34
CA SER A 127 -6.01 0.86 0.68
C SER A 127 -4.54 1.16 0.37
N PHE A 128 -3.83 0.27 -0.32
CA PHE A 128 -2.42 0.43 -0.70
C PHE A 128 -2.23 1.38 -1.89
N VAL A 129 -3.28 1.59 -2.68
CA VAL A 129 -3.27 2.49 -3.84
C VAL A 129 -4.08 3.76 -3.58
N SER A 130 -4.90 3.79 -2.54
CA SER A 130 -5.68 4.98 -2.18
C SER A 130 -4.75 6.15 -1.88
N ALA A 131 -5.06 7.32 -2.44
CA ALA A 131 -4.28 8.53 -2.24
C ALA A 131 -4.24 8.97 -0.75
N GLY A 132 -4.98 8.31 0.13
CA GLY A 132 -5.11 8.57 1.55
C GLY A 132 -6.28 9.52 1.82
N LEU A 133 -6.30 10.68 1.19
CA LEU A 133 -7.41 11.62 1.25
C LEU A 133 -8.12 11.71 -0.10
N THR A 134 -9.46 11.71 -0.10
CA THR A 134 -10.30 11.81 -1.30
C THR A 134 -11.44 12.79 -1.09
N LEU A 135 -11.91 13.44 -2.17
CA LEU A 135 -13.13 14.24 -2.14
C LEU A 135 -14.34 13.31 -2.02
N VAL A 136 -15.28 13.65 -1.15
CA VAL A 136 -16.54 12.90 -0.94
C VAL A 136 -17.73 13.83 -1.06
N ALA A 137 -18.92 13.25 -1.22
CA ALA A 137 -20.16 14.01 -1.29
C ALA A 137 -20.49 14.68 0.07
N PRO A 138 -21.14 15.86 0.08
CA PRO A 138 -21.53 16.68 -1.08
C PRO A 138 -20.34 17.20 -1.91
N LEU A 139 -20.54 17.31 -3.22
CA LEU A 139 -19.50 17.84 -4.13
C LEU A 139 -19.10 19.27 -3.73
N PRO A 140 -17.87 19.71 -4.06
CA PRO A 140 -17.44 21.07 -3.79
C PRO A 140 -18.43 22.10 -4.35
N CYS A 141 -18.76 23.12 -3.56
CA CYS A 141 -19.76 24.11 -3.93
C CYS A 141 -19.40 25.50 -3.38
N TRP A 142 -19.95 26.54 -4.00
CA TRP A 142 -19.92 27.92 -3.52
C TRP A 142 -21.09 28.18 -2.57
N THR A 143 -20.85 28.79 -1.41
CA THR A 143 -21.94 29.45 -0.69
C THR A 143 -22.28 30.78 -1.38
N ASN A 144 -23.46 31.33 -1.07
CA ASN A 144 -23.88 32.63 -1.58
C ASN A 144 -23.70 33.70 -0.49
N PRO A 145 -23.00 34.81 -0.78
CA PRO A 145 -22.28 35.11 -2.02
C PRO A 145 -21.02 34.22 -2.21
N ARG A 146 -20.47 34.14 -3.44
CA ARG A 146 -19.29 33.33 -3.84
C ARG A 146 -17.96 33.76 -3.19
N THR A 147 -18.00 34.10 -1.91
CA THR A 147 -16.84 34.40 -1.06
C THR A 147 -16.39 33.18 -0.28
N GLU A 148 -17.19 32.12 -0.21
CA GLU A 148 -16.84 30.89 0.51
C GLU A 148 -17.05 29.66 -0.38
N ALA A 149 -16.04 28.77 -0.42
CA ALA A 149 -16.15 27.43 -1.00
C ALA A 149 -16.18 26.39 0.11
N ARG A 150 -17.02 25.37 -0.06
CA ARG A 150 -17.10 24.22 0.83
C ARG A 150 -16.81 22.94 0.07
N LEU A 151 -16.02 22.06 0.67
CA LEU A 151 -15.78 20.71 0.18
C LEU A 151 -15.71 19.74 1.36
N TYR A 152 -15.77 18.45 1.06
CA TYR A 152 -15.64 17.38 2.04
C TYR A 152 -14.52 16.44 1.63
N VAL A 153 -13.64 16.13 2.58
CA VAL A 153 -12.51 15.23 2.37
C VAL A 153 -12.62 14.08 3.36
N MET A 154 -12.44 12.86 2.88
CA MET A 154 -12.42 11.66 3.71
C MET A 154 -11.05 11.00 3.67
N ASN A 155 -10.58 10.56 4.83
CA ASN A 155 -9.43 9.69 4.91
C ASN A 155 -9.82 8.25 4.55
N THR A 156 -9.48 7.84 3.33
CA THR A 156 -9.65 6.48 2.80
C THR A 156 -8.49 5.53 3.15
N SER A 157 -7.40 6.03 3.74
CA SER A 157 -6.31 5.15 4.16
C SER A 157 -6.65 4.38 5.43
N ALA A 158 -6.00 3.24 5.61
CA ALA A 158 -6.10 2.43 6.83
C ALA A 158 -5.39 3.07 8.05
N SER A 159 -4.64 4.15 7.86
CA SER A 159 -3.88 4.84 8.91
C SER A 159 -4.39 6.27 9.12
N PRO A 160 -4.27 6.83 10.32
CA PRO A 160 -4.59 8.24 10.53
C PRO A 160 -3.68 9.17 9.70
N VAL A 161 -4.24 10.26 9.17
CA VAL A 161 -3.50 11.29 8.43
C VAL A 161 -3.51 12.58 9.25
N THR A 162 -2.34 13.16 9.50
CA THR A 162 -2.20 14.42 10.24
C THR A 162 -1.79 15.54 9.31
N LEU A 163 -2.73 16.41 8.94
CA LEU A 163 -2.46 17.60 8.13
C LEU A 163 -1.81 18.70 8.97
N ILE A 164 -0.79 19.36 8.43
CA ILE A 164 -0.03 20.40 9.13
C ILE A 164 0.09 21.71 8.34
N ALA A 165 -0.17 21.66 7.03
CA ALA A 165 0.00 22.79 6.14
C ALA A 165 -0.93 22.68 4.93
N PHE A 166 -1.11 23.80 4.24
CA PHE A 166 -1.85 23.87 2.99
C PHE A 166 -1.16 24.79 1.99
N SER A 167 -1.50 24.64 0.71
CA SER A 167 -1.28 25.63 -0.34
C SER A 167 -2.52 25.68 -1.21
N ALA A 168 -2.76 26.81 -1.85
CA ALA A 168 -3.89 26.99 -2.74
C ALA A 168 -3.49 27.82 -3.95
N SER A 169 -4.12 27.53 -5.09
CA SER A 169 -4.01 28.35 -6.29
C SER A 169 -5.36 28.47 -6.97
N TRP A 170 -5.57 29.60 -7.61
CA TRP A 170 -6.75 29.94 -8.39
C TRP A 170 -6.39 30.94 -9.50
N ASN A 171 -7.13 30.90 -10.60
CA ASN A 171 -6.83 31.64 -11.83
C ASN A 171 -7.81 32.79 -12.09
N GLU A 172 -7.72 33.89 -11.34
CA GLU A 172 -8.59 35.05 -11.56
C GLU A 172 -7.90 36.41 -11.31
N PRO A 173 -8.07 37.39 -12.23
CA PRO A 173 -7.91 38.82 -11.97
C PRO A 173 -9.26 39.50 -11.62
N PRO A 174 -9.31 40.46 -10.66
CA PRO A 174 -8.23 41.00 -9.85
C PRO A 174 -7.74 40.03 -8.78
N VAL A 175 -6.54 40.26 -8.23
CA VAL A 175 -5.93 39.41 -7.19
C VAL A 175 -6.84 39.35 -5.95
N ARG A 176 -7.65 38.29 -5.86
CA ARG A 176 -8.37 37.94 -4.64
C ARG A 176 -7.40 37.31 -3.65
N THR A 177 -7.73 37.38 -2.36
CA THR A 177 -6.93 36.75 -1.32
C THR A 177 -7.80 35.84 -0.48
N LEU A 178 -7.29 34.64 -0.22
CA LEU A 178 -7.88 33.73 0.74
C LEU A 178 -7.57 34.29 2.14
N THR A 179 -8.61 34.50 2.94
CA THR A 179 -8.54 35.13 4.26
C THR A 179 -8.60 34.13 5.39
N SER A 180 -9.31 33.02 5.18
CA SER A 180 -9.50 31.97 6.18
C SER A 180 -9.59 30.59 5.53
N LEU A 181 -9.04 29.60 6.23
CA LEU A 181 -9.26 28.17 5.96
C LEU A 181 -9.71 27.51 7.25
N ARG A 182 -10.84 26.81 7.20
CA ARG A 182 -11.40 26.07 8.35
C ARG A 182 -11.53 24.60 8.00
N ILE A 183 -11.25 23.73 8.96
CA ILE A 183 -11.51 22.29 8.88
C ILE A 183 -12.40 21.90 10.05
N ASP A 184 -13.59 21.37 9.75
CA ASP A 184 -14.66 21.10 10.72
C ASP A 184 -14.98 22.32 11.61
N GLY A 185 -15.09 23.49 10.97
CA GLY A 185 -15.35 24.76 11.64
C GLY A 185 -14.16 25.32 12.42
N ASN A 186 -13.10 24.54 12.66
CA ASN A 186 -11.90 25.01 13.35
C ASN A 186 -10.99 25.77 12.38
N GLN A 187 -10.68 27.01 12.69
CA GLN A 187 -9.80 27.84 11.87
C GLN A 187 -8.36 27.30 11.89
N LYS A 188 -7.86 26.91 10.72
CA LYS A 188 -6.50 26.44 10.48
C LYS A 188 -5.63 27.48 9.80
N PHE A 189 -6.23 28.48 9.17
CA PHE A 189 -5.52 29.65 8.64
C PHE A 189 -6.35 30.91 8.86
N ALA A 190 -5.69 31.99 9.24
CA ALA A 190 -6.19 33.36 9.10
C ALA A 190 -5.07 34.28 8.66
N GLY A 191 -5.33 35.12 7.67
CA GLY A 191 -4.38 36.10 7.19
C GLY A 191 -4.65 36.50 5.75
N ILE A 192 -3.59 36.84 5.03
CA ILE A 192 -3.67 37.15 3.60
C ILE A 192 -2.87 36.09 2.86
N TYR A 193 -3.57 35.23 2.12
CA TYR A 193 -2.95 34.26 1.23
C TYR A 193 -3.24 34.65 -0.22
N SER A 194 -2.19 34.91 -0.99
CA SER A 194 -2.29 35.17 -2.43
C SER A 194 -2.23 33.86 -3.21
N SER A 195 -2.98 33.76 -4.31
CA SER A 195 -2.96 32.58 -5.20
C SER A 195 -1.53 32.15 -5.52
N GLY A 196 -1.20 30.87 -5.29
CA GLY A 196 0.11 30.32 -5.61
C GLY A 196 1.27 30.84 -4.74
N SER A 197 1.00 31.49 -3.60
CA SER A 197 2.05 31.99 -2.70
C SER A 197 2.84 30.90 -1.93
N GLY A 198 2.66 29.64 -2.31
CA GLY A 198 3.36 28.48 -1.75
C GLY A 198 2.68 27.89 -0.52
N THR A 199 3.35 26.93 0.11
CA THR A 199 2.85 26.22 1.29
C THR A 199 2.89 27.11 2.54
N ARG A 200 1.77 27.14 3.28
CA ARG A 200 1.64 27.79 4.58
C ARG A 200 1.33 26.77 5.67
N PRO A 201 2.05 26.79 6.80
CA PRO A 201 1.68 25.99 7.95
C PRO A 201 0.34 26.48 8.51
N PHE A 202 -0.37 25.61 9.22
CA PHE A 202 -1.55 26.03 9.97
C PHE A 202 -1.17 27.03 11.07
N THR A 203 -2.09 27.95 11.36
CA THR A 203 -1.94 29.02 12.34
C THR A 203 -2.92 28.81 13.51
N PRO A 204 -2.50 28.98 14.77
CA PRO A 204 -1.13 29.28 15.20
C PRO A 204 -0.14 28.11 14.91
N PRO A 205 1.18 28.35 14.86
CA PRO A 205 2.17 27.30 14.62
C PRO A 205 1.99 26.13 15.59
N GLY A 206 2.05 24.89 15.07
CA GLY A 206 1.78 23.67 15.84
C GLY A 206 0.32 23.19 15.78
N ASN A 207 -0.59 23.97 15.19
CA ASN A 207 -1.92 23.51 14.87
C ASN A 207 -1.85 22.41 13.79
N SER A 208 -2.62 21.34 13.97
CA SER A 208 -2.68 20.20 13.05
C SER A 208 -4.12 19.71 12.95
N GLN A 209 -4.42 18.89 11.94
CA GLN A 209 -5.70 18.22 11.82
C GLN A 209 -5.48 16.73 11.64
N LEU A 210 -5.86 15.94 12.64
CA LEU A 210 -5.89 14.49 12.56
C LEU A 210 -7.20 14.05 11.88
N LEU A 211 -7.08 13.20 10.86
CA LEU A 211 -8.20 12.51 10.21
C LEU A 211 -8.01 11.02 10.43
N ASN A 212 -8.88 10.40 11.21
CA ASN A 212 -8.88 8.95 11.40
C ASN A 212 -9.36 8.22 10.14
N PRO A 213 -9.05 6.92 9.96
CA PRO A 213 -9.59 6.11 8.87
C PRO A 213 -11.12 6.22 8.78
N ASN A 214 -11.63 6.44 7.56
CA ASN A 214 -13.04 6.67 7.23
C ASN A 214 -13.68 7.92 7.89
N GLN A 215 -12.88 8.82 8.45
CA GLN A 215 -13.37 10.10 8.94
C GLN A 215 -13.50 11.07 7.76
N SER A 216 -14.71 11.61 7.59
CA SER A 216 -14.97 12.74 6.69
C SER A 216 -14.94 14.05 7.47
N VAL A 217 -14.29 15.07 6.90
CA VAL A 217 -14.23 16.42 7.46
C VAL A 217 -14.67 17.43 6.42
N SER A 218 -15.33 18.49 6.87
CA SER A 218 -15.69 19.65 6.06
C SER A 218 -14.52 20.62 5.99
N ILE A 219 -14.27 21.18 4.80
CA ILE A 219 -13.25 22.20 4.59
C ILE A 219 -13.94 23.41 3.99
N THR A 220 -13.71 24.56 4.60
CA THR A 220 -14.25 25.85 4.18
C THR A 220 -13.10 26.79 3.86
N LEU A 221 -13.18 27.42 2.69
CA LEU A 221 -12.24 28.42 2.21
C LEU A 221 -12.98 29.76 2.10
N ASP A 222 -12.45 30.80 2.71
CA ASP A 222 -13.03 32.15 2.68
C ASP A 222 -12.12 33.11 1.92
N TRP A 223 -12.68 33.87 0.99
CA TRP A 223 -11.99 34.93 0.26
C TRP A 223 -12.46 36.31 0.69
N ASN A 224 -11.61 37.31 0.48
CA ASN A 224 -11.95 38.70 0.80
C ASN A 224 -13.09 39.28 -0.07
N GLN A 225 -13.34 38.72 -1.25
CA GLN A 225 -14.33 39.19 -2.23
C GLN A 225 -14.83 38.01 -3.08
N ASN A 226 -15.91 38.23 -3.85
CA ASN A 226 -16.48 37.20 -4.73
C ASN A 226 -15.46 36.66 -5.73
N ILE A 227 -15.39 35.33 -5.81
CA ILE A 227 -14.68 34.59 -6.83
C ILE A 227 -15.58 34.43 -8.07
N HIS A 228 -14.97 34.47 -9.25
CA HIS A 228 -15.62 34.22 -10.52
C HIS A 228 -16.17 32.78 -10.55
N PRO A 229 -17.39 32.55 -11.07
CA PRO A 229 -18.02 31.23 -11.01
C PRO A 229 -17.19 30.13 -11.67
N PHE A 230 -16.49 30.44 -12.76
CA PHE A 230 -15.65 29.52 -13.55
C PHE A 230 -14.17 29.52 -13.11
N CYS A 231 -13.87 29.95 -11.89
CA CYS A 231 -12.51 29.95 -11.39
C CYS A 231 -12.10 28.53 -10.98
N SER A 232 -11.00 28.02 -11.54
CA SER A 232 -10.45 26.74 -11.12
C SER A 232 -9.66 26.93 -9.83
N VAL A 233 -10.07 26.25 -8.76
CA VAL A 233 -9.40 26.28 -7.46
C VAL A 233 -8.70 24.96 -7.23
N VAL A 234 -7.40 25.01 -6.95
CA VAL A 234 -6.60 23.85 -6.57
C VAL A 234 -6.14 24.03 -5.13
N LEU A 235 -6.43 23.04 -4.29
CA LEU A 235 -6.09 23.01 -2.88
C LEU A 235 -5.19 21.82 -2.60
N THR A 236 -4.02 22.05 -2.02
CA THR A 236 -3.11 20.99 -1.62
C THR A 236 -2.85 21.03 -0.13
N PHE A 237 -3.07 19.91 0.56
CA PHE A 237 -2.66 19.74 1.95
C PHE A 237 -1.36 18.95 2.04
N SER A 238 -0.52 19.27 3.03
CA SER A 238 0.65 18.47 3.37
C SER A 238 0.50 17.88 4.76
N ASP A 239 0.87 16.61 4.91
CA ASP A 239 0.88 15.92 6.20
C ASP A 239 2.24 15.98 6.91
N SER A 240 2.27 15.45 8.13
CA SER A 240 3.46 15.41 8.98
C SER A 240 4.61 14.56 8.44
N ILE A 241 4.36 13.69 7.45
CA ILE A 241 5.40 12.85 6.82
C ILE A 241 5.88 13.44 5.48
N GLY A 242 5.36 14.60 5.08
CA GLY A 242 5.73 15.28 3.85
C GLY A 242 4.98 14.81 2.60
N LYS A 243 3.92 14.01 2.75
CA LYS A 243 3.05 13.64 1.64
C LYS A 243 2.02 14.74 1.40
N SER A 244 1.74 15.00 0.12
CA SER A 244 0.79 16.03 -0.31
C SER A 244 -0.47 15.42 -0.94
N TYR A 245 -1.61 16.05 -0.67
CA TYR A 245 -2.93 15.66 -1.14
C TYR A 245 -3.53 16.84 -1.90
N THR A 246 -3.63 16.73 -3.23
CA THR A 246 -4.08 17.81 -4.11
C THR A 246 -5.50 17.57 -4.59
N PHE A 247 -6.32 18.60 -4.51
CA PHE A 247 -7.73 18.60 -4.89
C PHE A 247 -7.98 19.74 -5.88
N ALA A 248 -8.32 19.39 -7.13
CA ALA A 248 -8.92 20.33 -8.07
C ALA A 248 -10.42 20.38 -7.76
N LEU A 249 -10.92 21.53 -7.29
CA LEU A 249 -12.32 21.65 -6.90
C LEU A 249 -13.23 21.67 -8.13
N ASP A 250 -12.74 22.23 -9.22
CA ASP A 250 -13.41 22.31 -10.52
C ASP A 250 -12.45 21.79 -11.60
N PRO A 251 -12.37 20.46 -11.79
CA PRO A 251 -11.52 19.86 -12.82
C PRO A 251 -12.07 20.04 -14.24
N GLU A 252 -13.37 20.31 -14.39
CA GLU A 252 -14.05 20.42 -15.70
C GLU A 252 -14.03 21.87 -16.22
N GLY A 253 -13.87 22.85 -15.33
CA GLY A 253 -13.85 24.28 -15.66
C GLY A 253 -15.23 24.86 -15.89
N ASP A 254 -16.29 24.16 -15.49
CA ASP A 254 -17.69 24.57 -15.62
C ASP A 254 -18.18 25.37 -14.40
N GLY A 255 -17.35 25.50 -13.38
CA GLY A 255 -17.59 26.26 -12.16
C GLY A 255 -18.29 25.45 -11.08
N LEU A 256 -18.02 25.79 -9.81
CA LEU A 256 -18.66 25.08 -8.69
C LEU A 256 -20.16 25.42 -8.59
N PRO A 257 -21.02 24.45 -8.28
CA PRO A 257 -22.44 24.68 -8.01
C PRO A 257 -22.66 25.48 -6.72
N SER A 258 -23.89 25.94 -6.47
CA SER A 258 -24.24 26.59 -5.20
C SER A 258 -24.54 25.56 -4.10
N CYS A 259 -24.05 25.80 -2.89
CA CYS A 259 -24.36 25.00 -1.70
C CYS A 259 -25.82 25.26 -1.24
N GLY A 260 -26.81 24.64 -1.88
CA GLY A 260 -28.21 24.72 -1.46
C GLY A 260 -29.25 24.95 -2.58
N GLY A 261 -29.00 24.44 -3.78
CA GLY A 261 -29.97 24.38 -4.88
C GLY A 261 -30.48 22.97 -5.13
#